data_AF-A0A847B780-F1
#
_entry.id   AF-A0A847B780-F1
#
_cell.length_a   1.000
_cell.length_b   1.000
_cell.length_c   1.000
_cell.angle_alpha   90.00
_cell.angle_beta   90.00
_cell.angle_gamma   90.00
#
_symmetry.space_group_name_H-M   'P 1'
#
loop_
_entity.id
_entity.type
_entity.pdbx_description
1 polymer ?
#
loop_
_entity_poly.entity_id
_entity_poly.type
_entity_poly.pdbx_seq_one_letter_code
_entity_poly.pdbx_strand_id
1 'polypeptide(L)'
;MRTAIKRIRTTAFILILIQIIGVILFSIFYFLNEFDFQVIVEPLYVIIAALAIIVIDVIFVWATVSSVSSIRQQTNLKAADVIGSDVQEVYNFAMLGLVVVDENNIVLWTNELFKNRHIDIVDLNILDWQPELFHLSDSSDEAAVVKIEINSRNYEVKLLTEAGLYIFKDTTDFETISNYSKEQAPVVGTITIDNYIDVVKNEEDSNDLV
;
A
#
# COMPACT_ATOMS: atom_id res chain seq x y z
N MET A 1 -10.61 -17.20 1.64
CA MET A 1 -11.58 -16.15 1.22
C MET A 1 -12.08 -16.34 -0.22
N ARG A 2 -11.22 -16.37 -1.24
CA ARG A 2 -11.62 -16.60 -2.65
C ARG A 2 -12.42 -17.88 -2.86
N THR A 3 -12.08 -18.98 -2.18
CA THR A 3 -12.78 -20.26 -2.27
C THR A 3 -14.18 -20.24 -1.67
N ALA A 4 -14.39 -19.55 -0.54
CA ALA A 4 -15.71 -19.44 0.10
C ALA A 4 -16.67 -18.56 -0.69
N ILE A 5 -16.21 -17.38 -1.16
CA ILE A 5 -17.01 -16.48 -2.01
C ILE A 5 -17.31 -17.15 -3.36
N LYS A 6 -16.34 -17.86 -3.94
CA LYS A 6 -16.54 -18.62 -5.18
C LYS A 6 -17.57 -19.74 -4.97
N ARG A 7 -17.50 -20.50 -3.86
CA ARG A 7 -18.51 -21.53 -3.53
C ARG A 7 -19.91 -20.94 -3.40
N ILE A 8 -20.09 -19.85 -2.63
CA ILE A 8 -21.39 -19.18 -2.47
C ILE A 8 -21.93 -18.71 -3.83
N ARG A 9 -21.08 -18.08 -4.66
CA ARG A 9 -21.48 -17.63 -6.00
C ARG A 9 -21.85 -18.79 -6.92
N THR A 10 -21.08 -19.88 -6.92
CA THR A 10 -21.36 -21.07 -7.75
C THR A 10 -22.64 -21.77 -7.28
N THR A 11 -22.86 -21.92 -5.98
CA THR A 11 -24.08 -22.53 -5.43
C THR A 11 -25.32 -21.69 -5.73
N ALA A 12 -25.25 -20.36 -5.57
CA ALA A 12 -26.35 -19.47 -5.92
C ALA A 12 -26.69 -19.51 -7.42
N PHE A 13 -25.67 -19.54 -8.29
CA PHE A 13 -25.87 -19.64 -9.73
C PHE A 13 -26.52 -20.97 -10.15
N ILE A 14 -26.10 -22.08 -9.56
CA ILE A 14 -26.69 -23.40 -9.82
C ILE A 14 -28.16 -23.45 -9.37
N LEU A 15 -28.49 -22.89 -8.20
CA LEU A 15 -29.86 -22.84 -7.69
C LEU A 15 -30.80 -22.02 -8.58
N ILE A 16 -30.37 -20.83 -9.01
CA ILE A 16 -31.16 -19.99 -9.93
C ILE A 16 -31.38 -20.71 -11.27
N LEU A 17 -30.35 -21.39 -11.78
CA LEU A 17 -30.45 -22.14 -13.03
C LEU A 17 -31.45 -23.30 -12.92
N ILE A 18 -31.48 -24.01 -11.79
CA ILE A 18 -32.49 -25.05 -11.50
C ILE A 18 -33.90 -24.45 -11.45
N GLN A 19 -34.08 -23.29 -10.81
CA GLN A 19 -35.39 -22.62 -10.74
C GLN A 19 -35.91 -22.22 -12.12
N ILE A 20 -35.05 -21.63 -12.96
CA ILE A 20 -35.42 -21.25 -14.33
C ILE A 20 -35.85 -22.48 -15.13
N ILE A 21 -35.11 -23.58 -15.04
CA ILE A 21 -35.47 -24.85 -15.71
C ILE A 21 -36.82 -25.37 -15.19
N GLY A 22 -37.06 -25.30 -13.88
CA GLY A 22 -38.32 -25.70 -13.26
C GLY A 22 -39.51 -24.88 -13.76
N VAL A 23 -39.36 -23.55 -13.85
CA VAL A 23 -40.41 -22.64 -14.36
C VAL A 23 -40.69 -22.88 -15.84
N ILE A 24 -39.65 -23.12 -16.65
CA ILE A 24 -39.80 -23.42 -18.08
C ILE A 24 -40.54 -24.74 -18.27
N LEU A 25 -40.14 -25.80 -17.56
CA LEU A 25 -40.83 -27.09 -17.61
C LEU A 25 -42.31 -26.94 -17.20
N PHE A 26 -42.57 -26.29 -16.07
CA PHE A 26 -43.94 -26.05 -15.59
C PHE A 26 -44.78 -25.28 -16.62
N SER A 27 -44.19 -24.27 -17.27
CA SER A 27 -44.84 -23.49 -18.32
C SER A 27 -45.14 -24.33 -19.56
N ILE A 28 -44.22 -25.19 -20.00
CA ILE A 28 -44.40 -26.09 -21.14
C ILE A 28 -45.52 -27.10 -20.86
N PHE A 29 -45.55 -27.70 -19.67
CA PHE A 29 -46.60 -28.63 -19.26
C PHE A 29 -47.98 -27.95 -19.23
N TYR A 30 -48.05 -26.69 -18.78
CA TYR A 30 -49.29 -25.91 -18.77
C TYR A 30 -49.80 -25.53 -20.18
N PHE A 31 -48.88 -25.23 -21.11
CA PHE A 31 -49.23 -24.82 -22.48
C PHE A 31 -49.56 -25.99 -23.41
N LEU A 32 -48.85 -27.12 -23.29
CA LEU A 32 -49.09 -28.30 -24.14
C LEU A 32 -50.34 -29.09 -23.72
N ASN A 33 -50.92 -28.80 -22.54
CA ASN A 33 -52.09 -29.44 -21.96
C ASN A 33 -52.02 -30.99 -21.97
N GLU A 34 -50.80 -31.53 -21.90
CA GLU A 34 -50.58 -32.96 -21.68
C GLU A 34 -51.15 -33.33 -20.30
N PHE A 35 -51.99 -34.37 -20.24
CA PHE A 35 -52.73 -34.82 -19.03
C PHE A 35 -53.88 -33.93 -18.53
N ASP A 36 -54.50 -33.10 -19.39
CA ASP A 36 -55.69 -32.30 -19.01
C ASP A 36 -55.41 -31.33 -17.84
N PHE A 37 -54.17 -30.86 -17.78
CA PHE A 37 -53.62 -30.11 -16.65
C PHE A 37 -54.34 -28.78 -16.40
N GLN A 38 -54.88 -28.15 -17.46
CA GLN A 38 -55.67 -26.93 -17.36
C GLN A 38 -57.02 -27.13 -16.65
N VAL A 39 -57.55 -28.35 -16.63
CA VAL A 39 -58.81 -28.70 -15.94
C VAL A 39 -58.56 -29.01 -14.46
N ILE A 40 -57.38 -29.57 -14.14
CA ILE A 40 -57.01 -29.96 -12.78
C ILE A 40 -56.50 -28.77 -11.95
N VAL A 41 -55.81 -27.81 -12.60
CA VAL A 41 -55.19 -26.67 -11.93
C VAL A 41 -55.89 -25.39 -12.37
N GLU A 42 -56.78 -24.86 -11.53
CA GLU A 42 -57.39 -23.56 -11.80
C GLU A 42 -56.33 -22.45 -11.92
N PRO A 43 -56.55 -21.43 -12.77
CA PRO A 43 -55.58 -20.34 -13.00
C PRO A 43 -55.11 -19.64 -11.72
N LEU A 44 -55.95 -19.63 -10.68
CA LEU A 44 -55.66 -19.00 -9.39
C LEU A 44 -54.52 -19.71 -8.62
N TYR A 45 -54.43 -21.04 -8.70
CA TYR A 45 -53.35 -21.79 -8.05
C TYR A 45 -51.99 -21.57 -8.73
N VAL A 46 -51.99 -21.36 -10.05
CA VAL A 46 -50.77 -21.02 -10.80
C VAL A 46 -50.23 -19.65 -10.36
N ILE A 47 -51.11 -18.67 -10.17
CA ILE A 47 -50.72 -17.34 -9.69
C ILE A 47 -50.15 -17.41 -8.27
N ILE A 48 -50.78 -18.18 -7.38
CA ILE A 48 -50.28 -18.37 -6.00
C ILE A 48 -48.91 -19.05 -6.00
N ALA A 49 -48.72 -20.09 -6.82
CA ALA A 49 -47.44 -20.77 -6.94
C ALA A 49 -46.34 -19.84 -7.48
N ALA A 50 -46.64 -19.01 -8.48
CA ALA A 50 -45.69 -18.02 -9.00
C ALA A 50 -45.29 -16.97 -7.95
N LEU A 51 -46.26 -16.50 -7.15
CA LEU A 51 -46.03 -15.55 -6.07
C LEU A 51 -45.15 -16.15 -4.96
N ALA A 52 -45.37 -17.43 -4.61
CA ALA A 52 -44.57 -18.14 -3.63
C ALA A 52 -43.10 -18.29 -4.08
N ILE A 53 -42.86 -18.57 -5.37
CA ILE A 53 -41.51 -18.65 -5.95
C ILE A 53 -40.78 -17.30 -5.82
N ILE A 54 -41.45 -16.20 -6.18
CA ILE A 54 -40.85 -14.86 -6.10
C ILE A 54 -40.45 -14.52 -4.66
N VAL A 55 -41.29 -14.86 -3.67
CA VAL A 55 -40.98 -14.61 -2.25
C VAL A 55 -39.75 -15.41 -1.80
N ILE A 56 -39.65 -16.68 -2.21
CA ILE A 56 -38.49 -17.52 -1.89
C ILE A 56 -37.21 -16.94 -2.51
N ASP A 57 -37.27 -16.43 -3.74
CA ASP A 57 -36.13 -15.82 -4.43
C ASP A 57 -35.63 -14.57 -3.71
N VAL A 58 -36.56 -13.71 -3.26
CA VAL A 58 -36.21 -12.50 -2.51
C VAL A 58 -35.52 -12.85 -1.19
N ILE A 59 -36.02 -13.84 -0.46
CA ILE A 59 -35.40 -14.32 0.80
C ILE A 59 -34.00 -14.88 0.53
N PHE A 60 -33.84 -15.64 -0.54
CA PHE A 60 -32.56 -16.25 -0.90
C PHE A 60 -31.49 -15.21 -1.29
N VAL A 61 -31.88 -14.21 -2.08
CA VAL A 61 -31.01 -13.08 -2.44
C VAL A 61 -30.57 -12.33 -1.19
N TRP A 62 -31.50 -12.02 -0.29
CA TRP A 62 -31.20 -11.34 0.96
C TRP A 62 -30.23 -12.13 1.85
N ALA A 63 -30.44 -13.43 2.03
CA ALA A 63 -29.57 -14.31 2.80
C ALA A 63 -28.14 -14.38 2.23
N THR A 64 -28.02 -14.43 0.90
CA THR A 64 -26.73 -14.46 0.21
C THR A 64 -25.97 -13.14 0.37
N VAL A 65 -26.65 -12.00 0.21
CA VAL A 65 -26.05 -10.67 0.40
C VAL A 65 -25.59 -10.48 1.85
N SER A 66 -26.42 -10.86 2.82
CA SER A 66 -26.07 -10.78 4.25
C SER A 66 -24.82 -11.59 4.57
N SER A 67 -24.74 -12.85 4.11
CA SER A 67 -23.59 -13.72 4.35
C SER A 67 -22.28 -13.16 3.75
N VAL A 68 -22.34 -12.57 2.56
CA VAL A 68 -21.18 -11.94 1.93
C VAL A 68 -20.75 -10.67 2.67
N SER A 69 -21.71 -9.87 3.16
CA SER A 69 -21.42 -8.64 3.90
C SER A 69 -20.72 -8.93 5.23
N SER A 70 -21.15 -9.96 5.97
CA SER A 70 -20.55 -10.37 7.24
C SER A 70 -19.09 -10.84 7.07
N ILE A 71 -18.80 -11.58 6.00
CA ILE A 71 -17.43 -12.02 5.68
C ILE A 71 -16.53 -10.84 5.34
N ARG A 72 -17.05 -9.85 4.59
CA ARG A 72 -16.30 -8.63 4.25
C ARG A 72 -16.02 -7.78 5.48
N GLN A 73 -17.00 -7.62 6.35
CA GLN A 73 -16.87 -6.81 7.57
C GLN A 73 -15.83 -7.40 8.53
N GLN A 74 -15.84 -8.72 8.75
CA GLN A 74 -14.83 -9.38 9.58
C GLN A 74 -13.41 -9.28 9.00
N THR A 75 -13.27 -9.25 7.67
CA THR A 75 -11.96 -9.13 7.02
C THR A 75 -11.42 -7.70 7.14
N ASN A 76 -12.27 -6.69 6.95
CA ASN A 76 -11.87 -5.29 7.11
C ASN A 76 -11.54 -4.96 8.57
N LEU A 77 -12.29 -5.51 9.52
CA LEU A 77 -12.02 -5.35 10.96
C LEU A 77 -10.70 -6.02 11.36
N LYS A 78 -10.42 -7.25 10.90
CA LYS A 78 -9.14 -7.91 11.18
C LYS A 78 -7.94 -7.22 10.53
N ALA A 79 -8.11 -6.64 9.34
CA ALA A 79 -7.06 -5.83 8.73
C ALA A 79 -6.80 -4.56 9.55
N ALA A 80 -7.86 -3.87 10.00
CA ALA A 80 -7.73 -2.67 10.83
C ALA A 80 -7.10 -2.96 12.21
N ASP A 81 -7.48 -4.07 12.85
CA ASP A 81 -6.97 -4.45 14.18
C ASP A 81 -5.50 -4.90 14.15
N VAL A 82 -5.10 -5.70 13.14
CA VAL A 82 -3.69 -6.11 12.97
C VAL A 82 -2.81 -4.91 12.58
N ILE A 83 -3.34 -3.98 11.80
CA ILE A 83 -2.64 -2.74 11.47
C ILE A 83 -2.51 -1.88 12.72
N GLY A 84 -3.54 -1.74 13.58
CA GLY A 84 -3.50 -0.85 14.74
C GLY A 84 -2.36 -1.09 15.74
N SER A 85 -2.13 -2.33 16.17
CA SER A 85 -1.05 -2.66 17.13
C SER A 85 0.31 -2.77 16.47
N ASP A 86 0.38 -3.37 15.27
CA ASP A 86 1.65 -3.73 14.65
C ASP A 86 2.24 -2.56 13.86
N VAL A 87 1.44 -1.55 13.50
CA VAL A 87 1.92 -0.36 12.78
C VAL A 87 2.95 0.43 13.58
N GLN A 88 2.80 0.49 14.89
CA GLN A 88 3.75 1.18 15.74
C GLN A 88 5.11 0.48 15.78
N GLU A 89 5.09 -0.85 15.82
CA GLU A 89 6.30 -1.67 15.68
C GLU A 89 6.92 -1.52 14.29
N VAL A 90 6.09 -1.47 13.24
CA VAL A 90 6.56 -1.22 11.86
C VAL A 90 7.22 0.15 11.73
N TYR A 91 6.66 1.21 12.33
CA TYR A 91 7.29 2.54 12.31
C TYR A 91 8.61 2.56 13.06
N ASN A 92 8.69 1.91 14.23
CA ASN A 92 9.93 1.79 14.98
C ASN A 92 10.99 0.98 14.22
N PHE A 93 10.59 -0.14 13.59
CA PHE A 93 11.45 -0.98 12.76
C PHE A 93 11.96 -0.23 11.52
N ALA A 94 11.08 0.51 10.84
CA ALA A 94 11.44 1.34 9.69
C ALA A 94 12.16 2.65 10.10
N MET A 95 12.33 2.90 11.39
CA MET A 95 12.90 4.12 11.96
C MET A 95 12.22 5.40 11.43
N LEU A 96 10.89 5.35 11.33
CA LEU A 96 10.05 6.46 10.91
C LEU A 96 9.50 7.20 12.12
N GLY A 97 9.80 8.49 12.19
CA GLY A 97 9.22 9.44 13.11
C GLY A 97 8.04 10.16 12.46
N LEU A 98 6.89 10.19 13.12
CA LEU A 98 5.70 10.87 12.62
C LEU A 98 5.33 12.00 13.56
N VAL A 99 5.07 13.17 12.99
CA VAL A 99 4.72 14.39 13.72
C VAL A 99 3.52 15.04 13.03
N VAL A 100 2.40 15.15 13.75
CA VAL A 100 1.19 15.81 13.25
C VAL A 100 1.16 17.23 13.79
N VAL A 101 0.90 18.20 12.91
CA VAL A 101 0.79 19.62 13.25
C VAL A 101 -0.60 20.18 12.95
N ASP A 102 -0.94 21.26 13.65
CA ASP A 102 -2.10 22.10 13.35
C ASP A 102 -1.80 23.11 12.23
N GLU A 103 -2.80 23.89 11.80
CA GLU A 103 -2.69 24.96 10.80
C GLU A 103 -1.63 26.02 11.16
N ASN A 104 -1.35 26.21 12.46
CA ASN A 104 -0.33 27.13 12.97
C ASN A 104 1.07 26.48 13.10
N ASN A 105 1.29 25.28 12.54
CA ASN A 105 2.52 24.50 12.67
C ASN A 105 2.86 24.07 14.10
N ILE A 106 1.88 24.05 14.99
CA ILE A 106 2.02 23.57 16.38
C ILE A 106 1.88 22.05 16.36
N VAL A 107 2.84 21.35 16.96
CA VAL A 107 2.83 19.90 17.05
C VAL A 107 1.74 19.41 17.99
N LEU A 108 0.77 18.68 17.44
CA LEU A 108 -0.34 18.06 18.17
C LEU A 108 0.02 16.67 18.70
N TRP A 109 0.84 15.94 17.96
CA TRP A 109 1.15 14.55 18.29
C TRP A 109 2.45 14.07 17.66
N THR A 110 3.15 13.20 18.37
CA THR A 110 4.36 12.50 17.91
C THR A 110 4.27 11.00 18.18
N ASN A 111 4.87 10.19 17.30
CA ASN A 111 4.97 8.75 17.53
C ASN A 111 6.00 8.40 18.62
N GLU A 112 5.94 7.16 19.10
CA GLU A 112 6.85 6.69 20.16
C GLU A 112 8.32 6.71 19.80
N LEU A 113 8.68 6.72 18.51
CA LEU A 113 10.09 6.84 18.11
C LEU A 113 10.73 8.11 18.69
N PHE A 114 10.01 9.24 18.64
CA PHE A 114 10.46 10.51 19.22
C PHE A 114 10.61 10.42 20.74
N LYS A 115 9.63 9.80 21.42
CA LYS A 115 9.67 9.57 22.87
C LYS A 115 10.85 8.70 23.29
N ASN A 116 11.10 7.60 22.57
CA ASN A 116 12.21 6.68 22.82
C ASN A 116 13.58 7.35 22.59
N ARG A 117 13.65 8.32 21.69
CA ARG A 117 14.86 9.12 21.39
C ARG A 117 14.99 10.37 22.25
N HIS A 118 14.13 10.54 23.25
CA HIS A 118 14.11 11.70 24.17
C HIS A 118 13.93 13.04 23.44
N ILE A 119 13.16 13.05 22.35
CA ILE A 119 12.81 14.24 21.60
C ILE A 119 11.35 14.56 21.93
N ASP A 120 11.14 15.53 22.83
CA ASP A 120 9.81 16.01 23.18
C ASP A 120 9.55 17.37 22.52
N ILE A 121 8.70 17.35 21.50
CA ILE A 121 8.36 18.51 20.66
C ILE A 121 6.86 18.79 20.65
N VAL A 122 6.08 18.12 21.51
CA VAL A 122 4.63 18.34 21.60
C VAL A 122 4.36 19.75 22.12
N ASP A 123 3.32 20.42 21.59
CA ASP A 123 2.95 21.81 21.89
C ASP A 123 3.98 22.88 21.48
N LEU A 124 5.03 22.49 20.75
CA LEU A 124 6.01 23.41 20.18
C LEU A 124 5.71 23.66 18.69
N ASN A 125 6.12 24.83 18.20
CA ASN A 125 6.09 25.11 16.77
C ASN A 125 7.24 24.36 16.09
N ILE A 126 6.92 23.54 15.10
CA ILE A 126 7.90 22.69 14.43
C ILE A 126 8.93 23.50 13.64
N LEU A 127 8.55 24.68 13.13
CA LEU A 127 9.43 25.58 12.38
C LEU A 127 10.39 26.34 13.30
N ASP A 128 9.97 26.65 14.53
CA ASP A 128 10.84 27.27 15.53
C ASP A 128 11.85 26.26 16.07
N TRP A 129 11.44 24.99 16.18
CA TRP A 129 12.32 23.91 16.57
C TRP A 129 13.35 23.58 15.48
N GLN A 130 12.92 23.46 14.22
CA GLN A 130 13.82 23.26 13.08
C GLN A 130 13.48 24.19 11.90
N PRO A 131 14.22 25.30 11.74
CA PRO A 131 13.96 26.29 10.68
C PRO A 131 14.12 25.73 9.26
N GLU A 132 14.93 24.69 9.09
CA GLU A 132 15.16 24.04 7.78
C GLU A 132 13.87 23.43 7.19
N LEU A 133 12.88 23.14 8.03
CA LEU A 133 11.57 22.64 7.59
C LEU A 133 10.73 23.70 6.87
N PHE A 134 11.09 24.99 6.96
CA PHE A 134 10.43 26.07 6.24
C PHE A 134 10.47 25.87 4.72
N HIS A 135 11.55 25.26 4.22
CA HIS A 135 11.68 24.95 2.80
C HIS A 135 10.61 23.97 2.30
N LEU A 136 10.11 23.07 3.17
CA LEU A 136 9.05 22.11 2.82
C LEU A 136 7.66 22.76 2.76
N SER A 137 7.42 23.81 3.55
CA SER A 137 6.17 24.56 3.51
C SER A 137 6.08 25.53 2.34
N ASP A 138 7.22 26.07 1.89
CA ASP A 138 7.28 27.05 0.80
C ASP A 138 7.40 26.38 -0.59
N SER A 139 7.94 25.16 -0.64
CA SER A 139 8.01 24.39 -1.88
C SER A 139 6.64 23.80 -2.24
N SER A 140 6.05 24.24 -3.35
CA SER A 140 4.84 23.65 -3.95
C SER A 140 5.04 22.20 -4.46
N ASP A 141 6.24 21.63 -4.31
CA ASP A 141 6.56 20.27 -4.71
C ASP A 141 6.27 19.28 -3.59
N GLU A 142 5.26 18.43 -3.79
CA GLU A 142 4.91 17.31 -2.91
C GLU A 142 6.02 16.25 -2.76
N ALA A 143 7.11 16.38 -3.50
CA ALA A 143 8.28 15.50 -3.47
C ALA A 143 9.52 16.11 -2.81
N ALA A 144 9.43 17.33 -2.28
CA ALA A 144 10.54 17.95 -1.57
C ALA A 144 10.91 17.13 -0.32
N VAL A 145 12.20 16.85 -0.16
CA VAL A 145 12.77 16.16 1.01
C VAL A 145 13.88 17.06 1.55
N VAL A 146 13.82 17.34 2.85
CA VAL A 146 14.86 18.11 3.55
C VAL A 146 15.66 17.16 4.45
N LYS A 147 16.98 17.28 4.41
CA LYS A 147 17.88 16.53 5.28
C LYS A 147 18.22 17.38 6.49
N ILE A 148 18.01 16.83 7.69
CA ILE A 148 18.30 17.49 8.96
C ILE A 148 19.11 16.56 9.85
N GLU A 149 19.91 17.13 10.75
CA GLU A 149 20.63 16.38 11.78
C GLU A 149 20.03 16.67 13.16
N ILE A 150 19.59 15.61 13.87
CA ILE A 150 19.05 15.73 15.24
C ILE A 150 19.76 14.70 16.13
N ASN A 151 20.37 15.14 17.24
CA ASN A 151 21.06 14.28 18.20
C ASN A 151 22.10 13.34 17.54
N SER A 152 22.91 13.87 16.63
CA SER A 152 23.95 13.13 15.88
C SER A 152 23.41 12.00 14.99
N ARG A 153 22.17 12.17 14.51
CA ARG A 153 21.53 11.28 13.53
C ARG A 153 20.98 12.09 12.37
N ASN A 154 21.04 11.53 11.18
CA ASN A 154 20.56 12.17 9.97
C ASN A 154 19.15 11.70 9.66
N TYR A 155 18.27 12.65 9.39
CA TYR A 155 16.88 12.40 9.04
C TYR A 155 16.54 13.05 7.70
N GLU A 156 15.81 12.31 6.87
CA GLU A 156 15.12 12.84 5.71
C GLU A 156 13.68 13.15 6.09
N VAL A 157 13.27 14.40 5.94
CA VAL A 157 11.94 14.89 6.32
C VAL A 157 11.13 15.22 5.10
N LYS A 158 9.89 14.74 5.09
CA LYS A 158 8.89 15.05 4.08
C LYS A 158 7.62 15.58 4.73
N LEU A 159 7.02 16.61 4.13
CA LEU A 159 5.74 17.16 4.54
C LEU A 159 4.62 16.64 3.63
N LEU A 160 3.55 16.12 4.24
CA LEU A 160 2.28 15.89 3.59
C LEU A 160 1.33 17.02 3.98
N THR A 161 1.22 18.01 3.08
CA THR A 161 0.48 19.26 3.30
C THR A 161 -1.00 19.03 3.57
N GLU A 162 -1.65 18.09 2.86
CA GLU A 162 -3.08 17.78 3.05
C GLU A 162 -3.41 17.23 4.44
N ALA A 163 -2.46 16.54 5.07
CA ALA A 163 -2.67 15.87 6.36
C ALA A 163 -1.98 16.58 7.54
N GLY A 164 -1.24 17.68 7.29
CA GLY A 164 -0.41 18.32 8.31
C GLY A 164 0.60 17.36 8.95
N LEU A 165 1.15 16.42 8.16
CA LEU A 165 1.98 15.33 8.67
C LEU A 165 3.41 15.45 8.19
N TYR A 166 4.33 15.62 9.13
CA TYR A 166 5.77 15.51 8.89
C TYR A 166 6.24 14.08 9.13
N ILE A 167 6.92 13.52 8.14
CA ILE A 167 7.50 12.19 8.17
C ILE A 167 9.01 12.33 8.23
N PHE A 168 9.61 11.89 9.32
CA PHE A 168 11.06 11.86 9.56
C PHE A 168 11.55 10.44 9.34
N LYS A 169 12.47 10.23 8.40
CA LYS A 169 13.09 8.94 8.15
C LYS A 169 14.55 8.99 8.57
N ASP A 170 14.94 8.14 9.51
CA ASP A 170 16.35 7.99 9.87
C ASP A 170 17.13 7.37 8.70
N THR A 171 18.14 8.08 8.21
CA THR A 171 19.04 7.63 7.13
C THR A 171 20.49 7.49 7.60
N THR A 172 20.73 7.56 8.90
CA THR A 172 22.08 7.55 9.49
C THR A 172 22.90 6.35 9.02
N ASP A 173 22.34 5.14 9.06
CA ASP A 173 23.05 3.91 8.66
C ASP A 173 23.41 3.94 7.17
N PHE A 174 22.47 4.38 6.34
CA PHE A 174 22.68 4.46 4.89
C PHE A 174 23.76 5.49 4.54
N GLU A 175 23.71 6.67 5.16
CA GLU A 175 24.70 7.71 4.93
C GLU A 175 26.09 7.31 5.46
N THR A 176 26.14 6.65 6.63
CA THR A 176 27.41 6.12 7.17
C THR A 176 28.04 5.10 6.22
N ILE A 177 27.26 4.14 5.72
CA ILE A 177 27.76 3.13 4.76
C ILE A 177 28.16 3.79 3.44
N SER A 178 27.37 4.74 2.95
CA SER A 178 27.66 5.46 1.70
C SER A 178 28.97 6.25 1.81
N ASN A 179 29.17 6.97 2.91
CA ASN A 179 30.38 7.75 3.16
C ASN A 179 31.59 6.84 3.32
N TYR A 180 31.49 5.78 4.11
CA TYR A 180 32.54 4.77 4.25
C TYR A 180 32.94 4.16 2.89
N SER A 181 31.95 3.82 2.05
CA SER A 181 32.22 3.29 0.71
C SER A 181 32.90 4.29 -0.21
N LYS A 182 32.56 5.59 -0.13
CA LYS A 182 33.21 6.63 -0.92
C LYS A 182 34.65 6.87 -0.47
N GLU A 183 34.87 6.91 0.84
CA GLU A 183 36.20 7.13 1.42
C GLU A 183 37.16 5.96 1.17
N GLN A 184 36.64 4.73 1.11
CA GLN A 184 37.43 3.53 0.82
C GLN A 184 37.44 3.14 -0.66
N ALA A 185 36.94 3.98 -1.56
CA ALA A 185 36.94 3.68 -2.98
C ALA A 185 38.38 3.56 -3.50
N PRO A 186 38.76 2.45 -4.18
CA PRO A 186 40.10 2.30 -4.73
C PRO A 186 40.31 3.30 -5.86
N VAL A 187 41.38 4.09 -5.76
CA VAL A 187 41.79 5.03 -6.82
C VAL A 187 42.83 4.37 -7.71
N VAL A 188 42.58 4.32 -9.02
CA VAL A 188 43.53 3.83 -10.02
C VAL A 188 44.29 5.03 -10.57
N GLY A 189 45.54 5.19 -10.14
CA GLY A 189 46.45 6.20 -10.69
C GLY A 189 47.13 5.66 -11.95
N THR A 190 46.92 6.30 -13.09
CA THR A 190 47.69 6.03 -14.31
C THR A 190 48.84 7.03 -14.40
N ILE A 191 50.08 6.54 -14.34
CA ILE A 191 51.28 7.34 -14.59
C ILE A 191 51.74 7.03 -16.01
N THR A 192 51.67 8.03 -16.88
CA THR A 192 52.19 7.95 -18.25
C THR A 192 53.47 8.77 -18.32
N ILE A 193 54.60 8.11 -18.60
CA ILE A 193 55.90 8.76 -18.77
C ILE A 193 56.12 8.93 -20.28
N ASP A 194 56.12 10.17 -20.76
CA ASP A 194 56.18 10.51 -22.19
C ASP A 194 57.61 10.40 -22.79
N ASN A 195 58.66 10.36 -21.96
CA ASN A 195 60.05 10.43 -22.46
C ASN A 195 60.86 9.13 -22.35
N TYR A 196 60.24 7.95 -22.43
CA TYR A 196 61.02 6.69 -22.52
C TYR A 196 61.63 6.47 -23.92
N ILE A 197 61.11 7.13 -24.96
CA ILE A 197 61.55 6.90 -26.34
C ILE A 197 62.87 7.65 -26.68
N ASP A 198 63.15 8.78 -26.05
CA ASP A 198 64.34 9.60 -26.37
C ASP A 198 65.64 9.13 -25.69
N VAL A 199 65.55 8.37 -24.60
CA VAL A 199 66.76 7.86 -23.90
C VAL A 199 67.36 6.66 -24.65
N VAL A 200 66.53 5.79 -25.23
CA VAL A 200 67.00 4.61 -25.99
C VAL A 200 67.69 5.03 -27.30
N LYS A 201 67.29 6.15 -27.91
CA LYS A 201 67.84 6.60 -29.19
C LYS A 201 69.27 7.13 -29.11
N ASN A 202 69.72 7.62 -27.95
CA ASN A 202 71.08 8.13 -27.75
C ASN A 202 72.13 7.03 -27.50
N GLU A 203 71.71 5.82 -27.08
CA GLU A 203 72.65 4.71 -26.84
C GLU A 203 73.02 3.95 -28.13
N GLU A 204 72.14 3.91 -29.14
CA GLU A 204 72.45 3.26 -30.42
C GLU A 204 73.37 4.12 -31.31
N ASP A 205 73.20 5.44 -31.34
CA ASP A 205 74.03 6.34 -32.18
C ASP A 205 75.47 6.53 -31.66
N SER A 206 75.77 6.15 -30.41
CA SER A 206 77.11 6.33 -29.80
C SER A 206 78.04 5.13 -29.97
N ASN A 207 77.54 3.97 -30.41
CA ASN A 207 78.30 2.72 -30.48
C ASN A 207 78.85 2.37 -31.88
N ASP A 208 78.56 3.17 -32.91
CA ASP A 208 78.97 2.91 -34.30
C ASP A 208 80.15 3.79 -34.79
N LEU A 209 80.91 4.41 -33.88
CA LEU A 209 82.12 5.18 -34.21
C LEU A 209 83.33 4.73 -33.38
N VAL A 210 83.89 3.55 -33.68
CA VAL A 210 85.30 3.19 -33.41
C VAL A 210 85.88 2.43 -34.59
#